data_AF-A0A2J6XJ78-F1
#
_entry.id   AF-A0A2J6XJ78-F1
#
_cell.length_a   1.000
_cell.length_b   1.000
_cell.length_c   1.000
_cell.angle_alpha   90.00
_cell.angle_beta   90.00
_cell.angle_gamma   90.00
#
_symmetry.space_group_name_H-M   'P 1'
#
loop_
_entity.id
_entity.type
_entity.pdbx_description
1 polymer ?
#
loop_
_entity_poly.entity_id
_entity_poly.type
_entity_poly.pdbx_seq_one_letter_code
_entity_poly.pdbx_strand_id
1 'polypeptide(L)'
;MDKILYKRWCLGVNDYLPLKGVKVLDLSHTLAGPFATLIMADLGAEVIKVEPPEGDESREFSPIVNGVSSYYLSINRGKRAWF
;
A
#
# COMPACT_ATOMS: atom_id res chain seq x y z
N MET A 1 2.36 1.32 -36.44
CA MET A 1 2.47 1.06 -34.99
C MET A 1 2.72 2.39 -34.30
N ASP A 2 1.82 2.85 -33.43
CA ASP A 2 1.89 4.19 -32.86
C ASP A 2 3.02 4.31 -31.82
N LYS A 3 3.77 5.43 -31.81
CA LYS A 3 4.93 5.65 -30.94
C LYS A 3 4.56 5.63 -29.44
N ILE A 4 3.30 5.90 -29.12
CA ILE A 4 2.72 5.83 -27.77
C ILE A 4 2.71 4.40 -27.24
N LEU A 5 2.34 3.42 -28.08
CA LEU A 5 2.29 2.02 -27.71
C LEU A 5 3.69 1.43 -27.50
N TYR A 6 4.69 1.90 -28.26
CA TYR A 6 6.08 1.46 -28.13
C TYR A 6 6.71 1.90 -26.80
N LYS A 7 6.50 3.16 -26.37
CA LYS A 7 6.97 3.63 -25.05
C LYS A 7 6.36 2.85 -23.88
N ARG A 8 5.11 2.44 -24.01
CA ARG A 8 4.37 1.65 -23.01
C ARG A 8 4.89 0.21 -22.85
N TRP A 9 5.63 -0.30 -23.84
CA TRP A 9 6.27 -1.62 -23.80
C TRP A 9 7.70 -1.58 -23.24
N CYS A 10 8.42 -0.47 -23.39
CA CYS A 10 9.81 -0.34 -22.94
C CYS A 10 9.97 0.17 -21.49
N LEU A 11 8.95 0.82 -20.94
CA LEU A 11 8.93 1.28 -19.55
C LEU A 11 8.10 0.30 -18.71
N GLY A 12 8.54 0.05 -17.48
CA GLY A 12 7.81 -0.87 -16.59
C GLY A 12 6.41 -0.32 -16.31
N VAL A 13 5.42 -1.19 -16.11
CA VAL A 13 4.03 -0.79 -15.80
C VAL A 13 3.96 0.26 -14.67
N ASN A 14 4.94 0.22 -13.75
CA ASN A 14 5.11 1.17 -12.65
C ASN A 14 5.43 2.61 -13.05
N ASP A 15 5.95 2.88 -14.25
CA ASP A 15 6.36 4.23 -14.68
C ASP A 15 5.17 5.09 -15.12
N TYR A 16 3.98 4.50 -15.27
CA TYR A 16 2.76 5.16 -15.74
C TYR A 16 1.58 5.07 -14.76
N LEU A 17 1.80 4.56 -13.55
CA LEU A 17 0.72 4.48 -12.57
C LEU A 17 0.27 5.89 -12.14
N PRO A 18 -1.03 6.14 -11.95
CA PRO A 18 -1.57 7.49 -11.76
C PRO A 18 -0.97 8.29 -10.59
N LEU A 19 -0.48 7.61 -9.56
CA LEU A 19 0.13 8.22 -8.37
C LEU A 19 1.65 7.98 -8.29
N LYS A 20 2.28 7.59 -9.39
CA LYS A 20 3.74 7.43 -9.44
C LYS A 20 4.43 8.74 -9.03
N GLY A 21 5.32 8.64 -8.05
CA GLY A 21 6.09 9.77 -7.51
C GLY A 21 5.40 10.50 -6.35
N VAL A 22 4.15 10.16 -6.02
CA VAL A 22 3.48 10.66 -4.83
C VAL A 22 3.95 9.87 -3.60
N LYS A 23 4.25 10.57 -2.52
CA LYS A 23 4.54 9.98 -1.20
C LYS A 23 3.38 10.25 -0.25
N VAL A 24 2.93 9.22 0.45
CA VAL A 24 1.79 9.29 1.39
C VAL A 24 2.26 8.80 2.76
N LEU A 25 2.00 9.61 3.78
CA LEU A 25 2.14 9.20 5.17
C LEU A 25 0.77 8.71 5.67
N ASP A 26 0.68 7.43 5.99
CA ASP A 26 -0.53 6.77 6.49
C ASP A 26 -0.47 6.67 8.02
N LEU A 27 -1.22 7.55 8.69
CA LEU A 27 -1.40 7.59 10.15
C LEU A 27 -2.73 6.97 10.58
N SER A 28 -3.38 6.24 9.69
CA SER A 28 -4.71 5.68 9.92
C SER A 28 -4.65 4.25 10.43
N HIS A 29 -5.73 3.82 11.07
CA HIS A 29 -5.83 2.55 11.77
C HIS A 29 -7.05 1.76 11.29
N THR A 30 -7.09 0.48 11.64
CA THR A 30 -8.25 -0.38 11.42
C THR A 30 -8.55 -0.53 9.92
N LEU A 31 -9.69 -0.03 9.39
CA LEU A 31 -10.14 -0.35 8.03
C LEU A 31 -10.09 0.81 7.05
N ALA A 32 -10.86 1.87 7.29
CA ALA A 32 -11.22 2.83 6.26
C ALA A 32 -10.01 3.58 5.70
N GLY A 33 -9.15 4.09 6.59
CA GLY A 33 -7.93 4.77 6.18
C GLY A 33 -6.91 3.82 5.55
N PRO A 34 -6.60 2.66 6.17
CA PRO A 34 -5.66 1.72 5.57
C PRO A 34 -6.11 1.23 4.19
N PHE A 35 -7.41 1.03 3.98
CA PHE A 35 -7.96 0.67 2.68
C PHE A 35 -7.82 1.79 1.64
N ALA A 36 -8.06 3.04 2.04
CA ALA A 36 -7.90 4.18 1.14
C ALA A 36 -6.45 4.33 0.66
N THR A 37 -5.48 4.25 1.57
CA THR A 37 -4.06 4.37 1.24
C THR A 37 -3.51 3.12 0.54
N LEU A 38 -4.10 1.95 0.78
CA LEU A 38 -3.83 0.75 -0.02
C LEU A 38 -4.17 0.97 -1.49
N ILE A 39 -5.33 1.54 -1.81
CA ILE A 39 -5.70 1.89 -3.19
C ILE A 39 -4.66 2.86 -3.76
N MET A 40 -4.17 3.83 -2.99
CA MET A 40 -3.11 4.73 -3.44
C MET A 40 -1.80 4.00 -3.75
N ALA A 41 -1.42 3.01 -2.93
CA ALA A 41 -0.25 2.17 -3.19
C ALA A 41 -0.43 1.35 -4.49
N ASP A 42 -1.60 0.74 -4.69
CA ASP A 42 -1.94 0.00 -5.92
C ASP A 42 -1.92 0.92 -7.16
N LEU A 43 -2.20 2.22 -6.98
CA LEU A 43 -2.08 3.27 -7.99
C LEU A 43 -0.66 3.88 -8.10
N GLY A 44 0.34 3.30 -7.45
CA GLY A 44 1.77 3.63 -7.63
C GLY A 44 2.35 4.64 -6.64
N ALA A 45 1.61 5.04 -5.61
CA ALA A 45 2.14 5.89 -4.55
C ALA A 45 3.13 5.13 -3.65
N GLU A 46 4.13 5.83 -3.13
CA GLU A 46 4.96 5.34 -2.03
C GLU A 46 4.23 5.62 -0.71
N VAL A 47 3.63 4.59 -0.11
CA VAL A 47 2.87 4.70 1.14
C VAL A 47 3.71 4.22 2.32
N ILE A 48 3.87 5.08 3.31
CA ILE A 48 4.58 4.82 4.56
C ILE A 48 3.56 4.80 5.69
N LYS A 49 3.33 3.61 6.26
CA LYS A 49 2.50 3.46 7.45
C LYS A 49 3.33 3.74 8.69
N VAL A 50 2.85 4.67 9.51
CA VAL A 50 3.42 4.99 10.83
C VAL A 50 2.39 4.58 11.86
N GLU A 51 2.85 3.81 12.83
CA GLU A 51 2.02 3.26 13.90
C GLU A 51 2.55 3.79 15.25
N PRO A 52 1.71 3.80 16.29
CA PRO A 52 2.21 4.02 17.64
C PRO A 52 3.12 2.85 18.08
N PRO A 53 3.90 2.99 19.17
CA PRO A 53 4.80 1.94 19.65
C PRO A 53 4.14 0.57 19.89
N GLU A 54 2.86 0.56 20.28
CA GLU A 54 2.04 -0.64 20.45
C GLU A 54 1.55 -1.26 19.12
N GLY A 55 1.64 -0.53 18.01
CA GLY A 55 1.20 -0.94 16.68
C GLY A 55 -0.27 -0.64 16.40
N ASP A 56 -0.70 -0.92 15.17
CA ASP A 56 -2.11 -0.91 14.77
C ASP A 56 -2.87 -2.10 15.40
N GLU A 57 -4.00 -1.84 16.08
CA GLU A 57 -4.86 -2.85 16.71
C GLU A 57 -5.27 -3.99 15.77
N SER A 58 -5.38 -3.73 14.47
CA SER A 58 -5.78 -4.74 13.49
C SER A 58 -4.74 -5.84 13.29
N ARG A 59 -3.50 -5.67 13.78
CA ARG A 59 -2.46 -6.71 13.83
C ARG A 59 -2.85 -7.92 14.66
N GLU A 60 -3.77 -7.75 15.61
CA GLU A 60 -4.26 -8.81 16.50
C GLU A 60 -5.58 -9.41 16.02
N PHE A 61 -6.18 -8.86 14.96
CA PHE A 61 -7.48 -9.31 14.49
C PHE A 61 -7.37 -10.69 13.83
N SER A 62 -8.35 -11.54 14.13
CA SER A 62 -8.43 -12.87 13.53
C SER A 62 -8.87 -12.82 12.06
N PRO A 63 -8.45 -13.79 11.22
CA PRO A 63 -7.63 -14.95 11.55
C PRO A 63 -6.13 -14.64 11.56
N ILE A 64 -5.44 -15.18 12.58
CA ILE A 64 -3.97 -15.13 12.68
C ILE A 64 -3.39 -16.37 11.98
N VAL A 65 -2.63 -16.14 10.92
CA VAL A 65 -1.98 -17.19 10.13
C VAL A 65 -0.48 -16.96 10.19
N ASN A 66 0.28 -17.98 10.60
CA ASN A 66 1.73 -17.90 10.79
C ASN A 66 2.17 -16.72 11.66
N GLY A 67 1.40 -16.40 12.72
CA GLY A 67 1.71 -15.30 13.64
C GLY A 67 1.36 -13.90 13.13
N VAL A 68 0.66 -13.78 12.00
CA VAL A 68 0.25 -12.48 11.44
C VAL A 68 -1.25 -12.44 11.18
N SER A 69 -1.90 -11.33 11.52
CA SER A 69 -3.30 -11.07 11.18
C SER A 69 -3.49 -10.98 9.66
N SER A 70 -4.35 -11.86 9.14
CA SER A 70 -4.76 -11.83 7.73
C SER A 70 -5.56 -10.57 7.40
N TYR A 71 -6.28 -10.03 8.40
CA TYR A 71 -7.01 -8.78 8.28
C TYR A 71 -6.04 -7.63 8.00
N TYR A 72 -5.02 -7.47 8.86
CA TYR A 72 -3.99 -6.43 8.72
C TYR A 72 -3.27 -6.53 7.37
N LEU A 73 -2.87 -7.73 6.97
CA LEU A 73 -2.20 -7.96 5.68
C LEU A 73 -3.07 -7.55 4.49
N SER A 74 -4.37 -7.85 4.55
CA SER A 74 -5.29 -7.59 3.42
C SER A 74 -5.40 -6.11 3.07
N ILE A 75 -5.22 -5.21 4.04
CA ILE A 75 -5.39 -3.76 3.90
C ILE A 75 -4.10 -2.95 4.02
N ASN A 76 -2.95 -3.61 4.25
CA ASN A 76 -1.64 -2.96 4.35
C ASN A 76 -0.59 -3.51 3.38
N ARG A 77 -0.94 -4.44 2.49
CA ARG A 77 -0.05 -4.90 1.41
C ARG A 77 0.49 -3.72 0.58
N GLY A 78 1.74 -3.83 0.12
CA GLY A 78 2.37 -2.80 -0.72
C GLY A 78 2.85 -1.54 0.03
N LYS A 79 2.51 -1.38 1.32
CA LYS A 79 3.00 -0.28 2.15
C LYS A 79 4.32 -0.64 2.81
N ARG A 80 5.15 0.37 3.10
CA ARG A 80 6.30 0.23 4.02
C ARG A 80 5.84 0.60 5.41
N ALA A 81 6.15 -0.21 6.41
CA ALA A 81 5.79 0.04 7.80
C ALA A 81 7.03 0.42 8.62
N TRP A 82 6.90 1.46 9.45
CA TRP A 82 7.90 1.89 10.42
C TRP A 82 7.26 1.88 11.81
N PHE A 83 8.05 1.46 12.81
CA PHE A 83 7.70 1.43 14.24
C PHE A 83 8.23 2.67 14.96
#